data_AF-A0A971K728-F1
#
_entry.id   AF-A0A971K728-F1
#
_cell.length_a   1.000
_cell.length_b   1.000
_cell.length_c   1.000
_cell.angle_alpha   90.00
_cell.angle_beta   90.00
_cell.angle_gamma   90.00
#
_symmetry.space_group_name_H-M   'P 1'
#
loop_
_entity.id
_entity.type
_entity.pdbx_description
1 polymer ?
#
loop_
_entity_poly.entity_id
_entity_poly.type
_entity_poly.pdbx_seq_one_letter_code
_entity_poly.pdbx_strand_id
1 'polypeptide(L)'
;MDKRLPVVFRLLLFTSMAAAFIFGFMDQYVNMNFERLHIFLFNLTSGGFTILFITGRRQAPGIKAGLFYALSILYAILAFMELYIPAAAAAVILAVIVESFRREKFQIFPAIFFKARYSTSEKFHDASLLCLVIALLLSAFVIVNDSWLRLFYFQKLTLDVFFLGFSFPVSLITMSIIFGILENNIPVNVIMFEHLAFWSVCAGVIVFFLFIIAESFSGEVFISTFLFVTVLLIFLVFFRYGREIQQKYFLVSAIYFLLFTAITGILYILIKNTGSYELHGRIILRMHAFYSLYGWNLTGMMVIIRWEDFPIALNTRKAIFFHWGVILILAPAAKFIPVLTLPAIAAYIIFLAVFFFSGNRVRTSM
;
A
#
# COMPACT_ATOMS: atom_id res chain seq x y z
N MET A 1 -14.17 27.23 -3.98
CA MET A 1 -14.12 26.53 -2.67
C MET A 1 -12.98 25.54 -2.71
N ASP A 2 -12.04 25.65 -1.77
CA ASP A 2 -10.79 24.87 -1.74
C ASP A 2 -11.10 23.41 -1.36
N LYS A 3 -10.99 22.48 -2.32
CA LYS A 3 -11.30 21.04 -2.16
C LYS A 3 -10.21 20.26 -1.41
N ARG A 4 -9.40 20.96 -0.61
CA ARG A 4 -8.24 20.38 0.09
C ARG A 4 -8.68 19.64 1.33
N LEU A 5 -7.97 18.56 1.63
CA LEU A 5 -8.09 17.87 2.91
C LEU A 5 -7.88 18.89 4.05
N PRO A 6 -8.74 18.92 5.08
CA PRO A 6 -8.59 19.85 6.20
C PRO A 6 -7.21 19.72 6.85
N VAL A 7 -6.66 20.83 7.34
CA VAL A 7 -5.30 20.90 7.91
C VAL A 7 -5.08 19.84 8.99
N VAL A 8 -6.07 19.63 9.86
CA VAL A 8 -6.02 18.62 10.93
C VAL A 8 -5.72 17.22 10.37
N PHE A 9 -6.44 16.80 9.32
CA PHE A 9 -6.24 15.48 8.73
C PHE A 9 -4.94 15.37 7.93
N ARG A 10 -4.47 16.47 7.33
CA ARG A 10 -3.13 16.52 6.71
C ARG A 10 -2.04 16.33 7.77
N LEU A 11 -2.17 16.98 8.93
CA LEU A 11 -1.25 16.81 10.05
C LEU A 11 -1.29 15.37 10.57
N LEU A 12 -2.47 14.78 10.75
CA LEU A 12 -2.60 13.38 11.19
C LEU A 12 -1.93 12.40 10.22
N LEU A 13 -2.19 12.53 8.92
CA LEU A 13 -1.56 11.65 7.93
C LEU A 13 -0.04 11.90 7.82
N PHE A 14 0.40 13.15 7.89
CA PHE A 14 1.81 13.49 7.94
C PHE A 14 2.49 12.84 9.15
N THR A 15 1.92 12.97 10.35
CA THR A 15 2.52 12.42 11.57
C THR A 15 2.52 10.90 11.57
N SER A 16 1.44 10.24 11.14
CA SER A 16 1.39 8.77 11.05
C SER A 16 2.37 8.21 10.04
N MET A 17 2.46 8.78 8.83
CA MET A 17 3.42 8.34 7.80
C MET A 17 4.87 8.61 8.22
N ALA A 18 5.15 9.77 8.83
CA ALA A 18 6.48 10.08 9.35
C ALA A 18 6.87 9.14 10.52
N ALA A 19 5.96 8.92 11.47
CA ALA A 19 6.18 7.99 12.58
C ALA A 19 6.41 6.57 12.07
N ALA A 20 5.64 6.10 11.08
CA ALA A 20 5.85 4.81 10.46
C ALA A 20 7.27 4.65 9.89
N PHE A 21 7.77 5.66 9.18
CA PHE A 21 9.12 5.66 8.62
C PHE A 21 10.20 5.68 9.71
N ILE A 22 10.01 6.48 10.77
CA ILE A 22 10.93 6.53 11.92
C ILE A 22 10.98 5.18 12.63
N PHE A 23 9.83 4.59 12.98
CA PHE A 23 9.75 3.26 13.58
C PHE A 23 10.37 2.21 12.68
N GLY A 24 10.30 2.41 11.37
CA GLY A 24 11.00 1.59 10.39
C GLY A 24 12.51 1.54 10.56
N PHE A 25 13.17 2.42 11.33
CA PHE A 25 14.60 2.35 11.65
C PHE A 25 14.91 2.08 13.13
N MET A 26 13.91 2.13 14.01
CA MET A 26 14.11 2.05 15.46
C MET A 26 14.74 0.74 15.94
N ASP A 27 14.54 -0.36 15.22
CA ASP A 27 15.15 -1.67 15.52
C ASP A 27 16.70 -1.62 15.56
N GLN A 28 17.32 -0.62 14.92
CA GLN A 28 18.78 -0.43 14.96
C GLN A 28 19.29 0.10 16.30
N TYR A 29 18.42 0.74 17.08
CA TYR A 29 18.79 1.44 18.31
C TYR A 29 18.16 0.81 19.55
N VAL A 30 17.01 0.15 19.39
CA VAL A 30 16.25 -0.45 20.47
C VAL A 30 15.94 -1.89 20.10
N ASN A 31 16.19 -2.83 21.02
CA ASN A 31 15.97 -4.26 20.82
C ASN A 31 14.49 -4.64 21.00
N MET A 32 13.61 -4.01 20.21
CA MET A 32 12.19 -4.32 20.09
C MET A 32 11.84 -4.41 18.61
N ASN A 33 10.80 -5.18 18.26
CA ASN A 33 10.39 -5.34 16.86
C ASN A 33 9.39 -4.24 16.45
N PHE A 34 9.91 -3.11 15.98
CA PHE A 34 9.11 -2.00 15.47
C PHE A 34 8.55 -2.23 14.06
N GLU A 35 8.91 -3.33 13.39
CA GLU A 35 8.44 -3.64 12.04
C GLU A 35 6.90 -3.70 11.95
N ARG A 36 6.24 -4.28 12.97
CA ARG A 36 4.78 -4.30 13.08
C ARG A 36 4.19 -2.89 13.15
N LEU A 37 4.72 -2.07 14.06
CA LEU A 37 4.21 -0.72 14.30
C LEU A 37 4.40 0.17 13.06
N HIS A 38 5.57 0.08 12.43
CA HIS A 38 5.89 0.71 11.15
C HIS A 38 4.85 0.34 10.09
N ILE A 39 4.63 -0.94 9.83
CA ILE A 39 3.77 -1.38 8.73
C ILE A 39 2.29 -1.08 9.00
N PHE A 40 1.82 -1.26 10.23
CA PHE A 40 0.43 -0.95 10.57
C PHE A 40 0.13 0.55 10.49
N LEU A 41 1.01 1.42 10.99
CA LEU A 41 0.81 2.86 10.86
C LEU A 41 0.76 3.31 9.40
N PHE A 42 1.62 2.73 8.55
CA PHE A 42 1.65 3.11 7.14
C PHE A 42 0.48 2.55 6.33
N ASN A 43 0.32 1.22 6.32
CA ASN A 43 -0.63 0.54 5.43
C ASN A 43 -2.06 0.50 6.00
N LEU A 44 -2.21 0.18 7.29
CA LEU A 44 -3.53 0.06 7.91
C LEU A 44 -4.08 1.44 8.31
N THR A 45 -3.32 2.22 9.07
CA THR A 45 -3.79 3.51 9.58
C THR A 45 -3.86 4.54 8.46
N SER A 46 -2.73 4.92 7.85
CA SER A 46 -2.75 5.92 6.78
C SER A 46 -3.42 5.38 5.51
N GLY A 47 -3.03 4.19 5.05
CA GLY A 47 -3.58 3.56 3.84
C GLY A 47 -5.07 3.21 3.93
N GLY A 48 -5.49 2.54 5.01
CA GLY A 48 -6.90 2.24 5.26
C GLY A 48 -7.74 3.51 5.35
N PHE A 49 -7.26 4.54 6.04
CA PHE A 49 -7.95 5.83 6.08
C PHE A 49 -8.07 6.47 4.70
N THR A 50 -7.01 6.44 3.88
CA THR A 50 -7.04 6.93 2.50
C THR A 50 -8.09 6.20 1.66
N ILE A 51 -8.20 4.88 1.79
CA ILE A 51 -9.22 4.06 1.11
C ILE A 51 -10.63 4.49 1.55
N LEU A 52 -10.87 4.65 2.86
CA LEU A 52 -12.19 5.06 3.36
C LEU A 52 -12.53 6.49 2.95
N PHE A 53 -11.54 7.40 2.95
CA PHE A 53 -11.71 8.79 2.54
C PHE A 53 -12.19 8.89 1.09
N ILE A 54 -11.53 8.21 0.15
CA ILE A 54 -11.96 8.22 -1.26
C ILE A 54 -13.29 7.47 -1.46
N THR A 55 -13.57 6.44 -0.65
CA THR A 55 -14.84 5.70 -0.71
C THR A 55 -16.02 6.58 -0.32
N GLY A 56 -15.88 7.37 0.74
CA GLY A 56 -16.93 8.25 1.24
C GLY A 56 -17.31 9.38 0.27
N ARG A 57 -16.46 9.74 -0.69
CA ARG A 57 -16.64 10.85 -1.65
C ARG A 57 -17.01 12.20 -0.98
N ARG A 58 -16.60 12.42 0.28
CA ARG A 58 -16.88 13.64 1.03
C ARG A 58 -15.67 14.56 1.03
N GLN A 59 -15.92 15.87 1.05
CA GLN A 59 -14.85 16.89 1.17
C GLN A 59 -14.12 16.82 2.52
N ALA A 60 -14.78 16.27 3.55
CA ALA A 60 -14.20 16.03 4.85
C ALA A 60 -14.43 14.57 5.30
N PRO A 61 -13.49 13.98 6.06
CA PRO A 61 -13.67 12.67 6.64
C PRO A 61 -14.90 12.67 7.57
N GLY A 62 -15.81 11.71 7.35
CA GLY A 62 -16.92 11.51 8.27
C GLY A 62 -16.45 10.96 9.62
N ILE A 63 -17.32 11.02 10.64
CA ILE A 63 -17.06 10.48 11.99
C ILE A 63 -16.57 9.03 11.92
N LYS A 64 -17.16 8.20 11.06
CA LYS A 64 -16.74 6.81 10.85
C LYS A 64 -15.28 6.67 10.40
N ALA A 65 -14.80 7.56 9.52
CA ALA A 65 -13.41 7.54 9.05
C ALA A 65 -12.44 8.02 10.14
N GLY A 66 -12.83 9.03 10.93
CA GLY A 66 -12.07 9.47 12.10
C GLY A 66 -11.98 8.37 13.17
N LEU A 67 -13.08 7.66 13.43
CA LEU A 67 -13.13 6.52 14.34
C LEU A 67 -12.23 5.38 13.85
N PHE A 68 -12.27 5.05 12.55
CA PHE A 68 -11.35 4.08 11.95
C PHE A 68 -9.88 4.47 12.16
N TYR A 69 -9.54 5.75 11.94
CA TYR A 69 -8.18 6.24 12.12
C TYR A 69 -7.71 6.10 13.57
N ALA A 70 -8.54 6.51 14.54
CA ALA A 70 -8.20 6.37 15.96
C ALA A 70 -8.07 4.90 16.39
N LEU A 71 -9.01 4.05 15.98
CA LEU A 71 -9.00 2.62 16.32
C LEU A 71 -7.86 1.86 15.63
N SER A 72 -7.43 2.26 14.43
CA SER A 72 -6.29 1.62 13.75
C SER A 72 -4.96 1.97 14.41
N ILE A 73 -4.79 3.19 14.93
CA ILE A 73 -3.65 3.53 15.79
C ILE A 73 -3.68 2.69 17.07
N LEU A 74 -4.83 2.62 17.74
CA LEU A 74 -4.98 1.80 18.95
C LEU A 74 -4.64 0.33 18.67
N TYR A 75 -5.18 -0.23 17.60
CA TYR A 75 -4.85 -1.59 17.14
C TYR A 75 -3.35 -1.77 16.93
N ALA A 76 -2.69 -0.85 16.23
CA ALA A 76 -1.26 -0.94 15.95
C ALA A 76 -0.41 -0.94 17.23
N ILE A 77 -0.76 -0.10 18.22
CA ILE A 77 -0.08 -0.03 19.52
C ILE A 77 -0.34 -1.31 20.33
N LEU A 78 -1.59 -1.79 20.38
CA LEU A 78 -1.95 -3.01 21.10
C LEU A 78 -1.24 -4.23 20.52
N ALA A 79 -1.19 -4.36 19.19
CA ALA A 79 -0.49 -5.44 18.51
C ALA A 79 1.04 -5.37 18.67
N PHE A 80 1.61 -4.16 18.77
CA PHE A 80 3.02 -3.94 19.08
C PHE A 80 3.36 -4.31 20.54
N MET A 81 2.46 -4.01 21.48
CA MET A 81 2.60 -4.40 22.90
C MET A 81 2.18 -5.85 23.18
N GLU A 82 1.89 -6.63 22.13
CA GLU A 82 1.47 -8.04 22.23
C GLU A 82 0.20 -8.25 23.08
N LEU A 83 -0.63 -7.21 23.20
CA LEU A 83 -1.94 -7.27 23.85
C LEU A 83 -2.96 -7.86 22.87
N TYR A 84 -2.88 -9.17 22.68
CA TYR A 84 -3.56 -9.89 21.61
C TYR A 84 -5.10 -9.88 21.67
N ILE A 85 -5.71 -10.07 22.84
CA ILE A 85 -7.18 -10.03 22.99
C ILE A 85 -7.77 -8.67 22.55
N PRO A 86 -7.33 -7.53 23.13
CA PRO A 86 -7.87 -6.24 22.74
C PRO A 86 -7.49 -5.87 21.30
N ALA A 87 -6.35 -6.32 20.77
CA ALA A 87 -5.99 -6.15 19.36
C ALA A 87 -6.96 -6.90 18.43
N ALA A 88 -7.28 -8.17 18.71
CA ALA A 88 -8.23 -8.94 17.93
C ALA A 88 -9.63 -8.32 17.96
N ALA A 89 -10.09 -7.85 19.12
CA ALA A 89 -11.37 -7.14 19.24
C ALA A 89 -11.38 -5.85 18.40
N ALA A 90 -10.31 -5.05 18.48
CA ALA A 90 -10.17 -3.84 17.67
C ALA A 90 -10.17 -4.14 16.17
N ALA A 91 -9.51 -5.22 15.73
CA ALA A 91 -9.51 -5.64 14.32
C ALA A 91 -10.92 -5.99 13.82
N VAL A 92 -11.73 -6.69 14.62
CA VAL A 92 -13.12 -7.00 14.27
C VAL A 92 -13.96 -5.72 14.16
N ILE A 93 -13.81 -4.78 15.10
CA ILE A 93 -14.52 -3.49 15.06
C ILE A 93 -14.12 -2.69 13.82
N LEU A 94 -12.82 -2.64 13.50
CA LEU A 94 -12.30 -2.00 12.28
C LEU A 94 -12.91 -2.65 11.03
N ALA A 95 -13.00 -3.98 10.98
CA ALA A 95 -13.59 -4.70 9.85
C ALA A 95 -15.07 -4.31 9.64
N VAL A 96 -15.85 -4.19 10.72
CA VAL A 96 -17.24 -3.74 10.67
C VAL A 96 -17.34 -2.30 10.15
N ILE A 97 -16.43 -1.41 10.56
CA ILE A 97 -16.40 -0.03 10.05
C ILE A 97 -16.11 -0.03 8.54
N VAL A 98 -15.08 -0.75 8.08
CA VAL A 98 -14.73 -0.82 6.66
C VAL A 98 -15.87 -1.43 5.84
N GLU A 99 -16.49 -2.52 6.31
CA GLU A 99 -17.63 -3.13 5.64
C GLU A 99 -18.85 -2.19 5.60
N SER A 100 -19.02 -1.32 6.59
CA SER A 100 -20.07 -0.29 6.53
C SER A 100 -19.87 0.68 5.37
N PHE A 101 -18.63 1.13 5.10
CA PHE A 101 -18.30 1.96 3.93
C PHE A 101 -18.48 1.18 2.63
N ARG A 102 -18.06 -0.09 2.62
CA ARG A 102 -18.21 -0.95 1.44
C ARG A 102 -19.67 -1.13 1.07
N ARG A 103 -20.56 -1.40 2.03
CA ARG A 103 -22.01 -1.56 1.81
C ARG A 103 -22.73 -0.29 1.39
N GLU A 104 -22.24 0.88 1.78
CA GLU A 104 -22.81 2.17 1.35
C GLU A 104 -22.58 2.41 -0.16
N LYS A 105 -21.47 1.90 -0.71
CA LYS A 105 -21.08 2.11 -2.11
C LYS A 105 -21.32 0.90 -3.02
N PHE A 106 -21.14 -0.30 -2.47
CA PHE A 106 -21.13 -1.57 -3.17
C PHE A 106 -22.05 -2.59 -2.48
N GLN A 107 -22.25 -3.74 -3.10
CA GLN A 107 -23.10 -4.81 -2.57
C GLN A 107 -22.35 -5.68 -1.57
N ILE A 108 -23.08 -6.32 -0.64
CA ILE A 108 -22.51 -7.27 0.34
C ILE A 108 -21.79 -8.41 -0.39
N PHE A 109 -22.43 -9.00 -1.39
CA PHE A 109 -21.76 -9.96 -2.26
C PHE A 109 -21.05 -9.20 -3.39
N PRO A 110 -19.77 -9.49 -3.70
CA PRO A 110 -19.01 -8.77 -4.71
C PRO A 110 -19.39 -9.17 -6.16
N ALA A 111 -20.68 -9.09 -6.48
CA ALA A 111 -21.22 -9.41 -7.80
C ALA A 111 -20.65 -8.51 -8.92
N ILE A 112 -20.08 -7.36 -8.56
CA ILE A 112 -19.46 -6.39 -9.47
C ILE A 112 -18.26 -7.01 -10.19
N PHE A 113 -17.51 -7.90 -9.54
CA PHE A 113 -16.31 -8.52 -10.13
C PHE A 113 -16.62 -9.28 -11.42
N PHE A 114 -17.75 -9.98 -11.44
CA PHE A 114 -18.18 -10.85 -12.54
C PHE A 114 -18.96 -10.14 -13.64
N LYS A 115 -19.38 -8.89 -13.42
CA LYS A 115 -20.19 -8.15 -14.38
C LYS A 115 -19.29 -7.31 -15.30
N ALA A 116 -19.41 -7.52 -16.61
CA ALA A 116 -18.63 -6.78 -17.61
C ALA A 116 -19.02 -5.29 -17.73
N ARG A 117 -20.22 -4.92 -17.28
CA ARG A 117 -20.71 -3.53 -17.35
C ARG A 117 -19.98 -2.53 -16.44
N TYR A 118 -19.28 -3.03 -15.42
CA TYR A 118 -18.60 -2.17 -14.44
C TYR A 118 -17.15 -1.97 -14.84
N SER A 119 -16.66 -0.76 -14.66
CA SER A 119 -15.27 -0.43 -14.98
C SER A 119 -14.29 -1.24 -14.13
N THR A 120 -13.11 -1.51 -14.68
CA THR A 120 -12.01 -2.18 -13.96
C THR A 120 -11.59 -1.38 -12.73
N SER A 121 -11.63 -0.04 -12.83
CA SER A 121 -11.41 0.88 -11.71
C SER A 121 -12.35 0.59 -10.54
N GLU A 122 -13.66 0.45 -10.78
CA GLU A 122 -14.64 0.14 -9.72
C GLU A 122 -14.43 -1.24 -9.11
N LYS A 123 -14.06 -2.24 -9.93
CA LYS A 123 -13.75 -3.60 -9.46
C LYS A 123 -12.56 -3.59 -8.49
N PHE A 124 -11.49 -2.88 -8.83
CA PHE A 124 -10.32 -2.71 -7.96
C PHE A 124 -10.65 -1.92 -6.68
N HIS A 125 -11.56 -0.95 -6.74
CA HIS A 125 -12.02 -0.22 -5.54
C HIS A 125 -12.74 -1.17 -4.57
N ASP A 126 -13.74 -1.90 -5.04
CA ASP A 126 -14.47 -2.87 -4.18
C ASP A 126 -13.53 -3.97 -3.68
N ALA A 127 -12.62 -4.46 -4.53
CA ALA A 127 -11.59 -5.44 -4.13
C ALA A 127 -10.64 -4.90 -3.05
N SER A 128 -10.24 -3.62 -3.09
CA SER A 128 -9.42 -3.00 -2.05
C SER A 128 -10.12 -2.98 -0.69
N LEU A 129 -11.38 -2.57 -0.64
CA LEU A 129 -12.18 -2.55 0.60
C LEU A 129 -12.41 -3.97 1.13
N LEU A 130 -12.80 -4.90 0.25
CA LEU A 130 -13.02 -6.29 0.62
C LEU A 130 -11.73 -6.93 1.13
N CYS A 131 -10.60 -6.67 0.48
CA CYS A 131 -9.28 -7.13 0.92
C CYS A 131 -8.94 -6.56 2.31
N LEU A 132 -9.25 -5.30 2.60
CA LEU A 132 -9.02 -4.71 3.92
C LEU A 132 -9.90 -5.36 5.00
N VAL A 133 -11.17 -5.64 4.72
CA VAL A 133 -12.07 -6.37 5.64
C VAL A 133 -11.53 -7.77 5.92
N ILE A 134 -11.18 -8.51 4.86
CA ILE A 134 -10.64 -9.87 4.98
C ILE A 134 -9.32 -9.86 5.75
N ALA A 135 -8.43 -8.90 5.48
CA ALA A 135 -7.17 -8.76 6.21
C ALA A 135 -7.41 -8.52 7.71
N LEU A 136 -8.35 -7.64 8.09
CA LEU A 136 -8.66 -7.39 9.50
C LEU A 136 -9.25 -8.62 10.19
N LEU A 137 -10.19 -9.33 9.55
CA LEU A 137 -10.80 -10.53 10.11
C LEU A 137 -9.81 -11.70 10.21
N LEU A 138 -9.00 -11.92 9.18
CA LEU A 138 -7.94 -12.92 9.21
C LEU A 138 -6.89 -12.58 10.27
N SER A 139 -6.52 -11.31 10.43
CA SER A 139 -5.59 -10.90 11.49
C SER A 139 -6.15 -11.22 12.88
N ALA A 140 -7.43 -10.93 13.13
CA ALA A 140 -8.09 -11.32 14.37
C ALA A 140 -8.10 -12.84 14.57
N PHE A 141 -8.41 -13.60 13.51
CA PHE A 141 -8.39 -15.05 13.53
C PHE A 141 -6.99 -15.62 13.83
N VAL A 142 -5.94 -15.14 13.15
CA VAL A 142 -4.56 -15.58 13.37
C VAL A 142 -4.12 -15.32 14.80
N ILE A 143 -4.42 -14.13 15.35
CA ILE A 143 -4.13 -13.80 16.75
C ILE A 143 -4.79 -14.80 17.71
N VAL A 144 -6.09 -15.06 17.51
CA VAL A 144 -6.85 -15.97 18.39
C VAL A 144 -6.41 -17.43 18.23
N ASN A 145 -6.11 -17.85 17.00
CA ASN A 145 -5.64 -19.18 16.72
C ASN A 145 -4.27 -19.44 17.35
N ASP A 146 -3.32 -18.52 17.19
CA ASP A 146 -1.96 -18.66 17.73
C ASP A 146 -1.95 -18.66 19.26
N SER A 147 -2.75 -17.78 19.88
CA SER A 147 -2.76 -17.60 21.34
C SER A 147 -3.56 -18.68 22.09
N TRP A 148 -4.69 -19.17 21.55
CA TRP A 148 -5.59 -20.07 22.29
C TRP A 148 -6.02 -21.32 21.54
N LEU A 149 -6.51 -21.20 20.30
CA LEU A 149 -7.21 -22.31 19.66
C LEU A 149 -6.25 -23.38 19.12
N ARG A 150 -5.06 -22.98 18.62
CA ARG A 150 -4.04 -23.82 17.99
C ARG A 150 -4.59 -24.83 16.99
N LEU A 151 -5.66 -24.46 16.26
CA LEU A 151 -6.35 -25.34 15.31
C LEU A 151 -5.50 -25.61 14.06
N PHE A 152 -4.72 -24.60 13.64
CA PHE A 152 -3.83 -24.68 12.49
C PHE A 152 -2.43 -24.25 12.89
N TYR A 153 -1.44 -25.11 12.63
CA TYR A 153 -0.02 -24.81 12.85
C TYR A 153 0.69 -24.72 11.49
N PHE A 154 0.89 -23.49 11.01
CA PHE A 154 1.70 -23.20 9.84
C PHE A 154 2.80 -22.22 10.24
N GLN A 155 4.07 -22.52 9.94
CA GLN A 155 5.21 -21.67 10.34
C GLN A 155 5.13 -20.24 9.77
N LYS A 156 4.41 -20.07 8.66
CA LYS A 156 4.19 -18.79 7.98
C LYS A 156 2.84 -18.13 8.28
N LEU A 157 1.95 -18.75 9.07
CA LEU A 157 0.68 -18.15 9.50
C LEU A 157 0.83 -17.49 10.87
N THR A 158 1.81 -16.59 10.99
CA THR A 158 2.02 -15.76 12.18
C THR A 158 1.61 -14.32 11.89
N LEU A 159 1.37 -13.55 12.94
CA LEU A 159 1.06 -12.12 12.82
C LEU A 159 2.17 -11.35 12.06
N ASP A 160 3.42 -11.79 12.22
CA ASP A 160 4.60 -11.20 11.58
C ASP A 160 4.69 -11.43 10.07
N VAL A 161 4.05 -12.47 9.55
CA VAL A 161 3.98 -12.66 8.09
C VAL A 161 2.69 -12.05 7.56
N PHE A 162 1.62 -12.13 8.35
CA PHE A 162 0.30 -11.69 7.92
C PHE A 162 0.16 -10.17 7.77
N PHE A 163 0.98 -9.36 8.46
CA PHE A 163 0.93 -7.91 8.28
C PHE A 163 1.22 -7.44 6.84
N LEU A 164 1.90 -8.27 6.03
CA LEU A 164 2.08 -8.03 4.59
C LEU A 164 0.74 -7.91 3.87
N GLY A 165 -0.30 -8.57 4.39
CA GLY A 165 -1.69 -8.49 3.96
C GLY A 165 -2.24 -7.06 3.88
N PHE A 166 -1.83 -6.16 4.79
CA PHE A 166 -2.34 -4.79 4.81
C PHE A 166 -1.76 -3.90 3.69
N SER A 167 -0.69 -4.32 3.03
CA SER A 167 -0.14 -3.60 1.87
C SER A 167 -1.04 -3.73 0.63
N PHE A 168 -1.72 -4.87 0.48
CA PHE A 168 -2.51 -5.17 -0.72
C PHE A 168 -3.72 -4.26 -0.91
N PRO A 169 -4.53 -3.93 0.11
CA PRO A 169 -5.61 -2.95 -0.04
C PRO A 169 -5.13 -1.63 -0.64
N VAL A 170 -3.99 -1.12 -0.19
CA VAL A 170 -3.41 0.15 -0.67
C VAL A 170 -2.93 0.03 -2.12
N SER A 171 -2.33 -1.10 -2.46
CA SER A 171 -1.95 -1.42 -3.84
C SER A 171 -3.16 -1.50 -4.78
N LEU A 172 -4.23 -2.19 -4.36
CA LEU A 172 -5.45 -2.36 -5.16
C LEU A 172 -6.19 -1.04 -5.39
N ILE A 173 -6.26 -0.15 -4.39
CA ILE A 173 -6.87 1.18 -4.60
C ILE A 173 -6.00 2.04 -5.54
N THR A 174 -4.68 1.88 -5.51
CA THR A 174 -3.78 2.55 -6.46
C THR A 174 -4.02 2.05 -7.88
N MET A 175 -4.21 0.74 -8.06
CA MET A 175 -4.61 0.16 -9.35
C MET A 175 -5.97 0.71 -9.81
N SER A 176 -6.94 0.86 -8.90
CA SER A 176 -8.23 1.49 -9.22
C SER A 176 -8.05 2.88 -9.86
N ILE A 177 -7.13 3.69 -9.35
CA ILE A 177 -6.81 5.00 -9.93
C ILE A 177 -6.14 4.88 -11.30
N ILE A 178 -5.17 3.99 -11.46
CA ILE A 178 -4.47 3.77 -12.74
C ILE A 178 -5.47 3.42 -13.85
N PHE A 179 -6.35 2.45 -13.60
CA PHE A 179 -7.40 2.10 -14.57
C PHE A 179 -8.45 3.20 -14.72
N GLY A 180 -8.70 4.01 -13.69
CA GLY A 180 -9.61 5.16 -13.78
C GLY A 180 -9.11 6.31 -14.67
N ILE A 181 -7.81 6.37 -14.94
CA ILE A 181 -7.18 7.41 -15.78
C ILE A 181 -7.18 7.04 -17.26
N LEU A 182 -7.32 5.75 -17.60
CA LEU A 182 -7.37 5.30 -18.98
C LEU A 182 -8.45 6.06 -19.76
N GLU A 183 -8.18 6.32 -21.04
CA GLU A 183 -9.08 7.07 -21.90
C GLU A 183 -10.42 6.36 -22.10
N ASN A 184 -11.49 7.13 -22.28
CA ASN A 184 -12.83 6.55 -22.49
C ASN A 184 -12.99 5.91 -23.88
N ASN A 185 -12.13 6.26 -24.85
CA ASN A 185 -12.18 5.78 -26.25
C ASN A 185 -11.08 4.73 -26.53
N ILE A 186 -10.86 3.82 -25.59
CA ILE A 186 -9.92 2.71 -25.79
C ILE A 186 -10.54 1.58 -26.63
N PRO A 187 -9.74 0.89 -27.45
CA PRO A 187 -10.25 -0.21 -28.26
C PRO A 187 -10.68 -1.41 -27.39
N VAL A 188 -11.65 -2.19 -27.88
CA VAL A 188 -12.34 -3.26 -27.13
C VAL A 188 -11.38 -4.31 -26.56
N ASN A 189 -10.30 -4.61 -27.27
CA ASN A 189 -9.25 -5.52 -26.81
C ASN A 189 -8.55 -5.01 -25.53
N VAL A 190 -8.39 -3.70 -25.38
CA VAL A 190 -7.83 -3.10 -24.17
C VAL A 190 -8.81 -3.25 -23.02
N ILE A 191 -10.11 -2.99 -23.23
CA ILE A 191 -11.15 -3.18 -22.21
C ILE A 191 -11.19 -4.63 -21.71
N MET A 192 -11.12 -5.60 -22.63
CA MET A 192 -11.02 -7.02 -22.26
C MET A 192 -9.75 -7.31 -21.47
N PHE A 193 -8.61 -6.75 -21.89
CA PHE A 193 -7.35 -6.87 -21.15
C PHE A 193 -7.45 -6.30 -19.74
N GLU A 194 -8.12 -5.16 -19.52
CA GLU A 194 -8.28 -4.61 -18.18
C GLU A 194 -9.03 -5.57 -17.24
N HIS A 195 -10.10 -6.20 -17.72
CA HIS A 195 -10.83 -7.20 -16.95
C HIS A 195 -9.98 -8.44 -16.66
N LEU A 196 -9.20 -8.91 -17.63
CA LEU A 196 -8.25 -9.99 -17.42
C LEU A 196 -7.18 -9.60 -16.40
N ALA A 197 -6.63 -8.38 -16.50
CA ALA A 197 -5.65 -7.85 -15.57
C ALA A 197 -6.19 -7.78 -14.13
N PHE A 198 -7.46 -7.36 -13.95
CA PHE A 198 -8.13 -7.39 -12.66
C PHE A 198 -8.13 -8.79 -12.04
N TRP A 199 -8.56 -9.80 -12.80
CA TRP A 199 -8.60 -11.19 -12.33
C TRP A 199 -7.20 -11.74 -12.09
N SER A 200 -6.25 -11.50 -13.00
CA SER A 200 -4.86 -11.93 -12.87
C SER A 200 -4.21 -11.37 -11.61
N VAL A 201 -4.42 -10.10 -11.29
CA VAL A 201 -3.87 -9.48 -10.07
C VAL A 201 -4.55 -10.06 -8.82
N CYS A 202 -5.88 -10.09 -8.77
CA CYS A 202 -6.59 -10.56 -7.57
C CYS A 202 -6.35 -12.05 -7.30
N ALA A 203 -6.51 -12.89 -8.32
CA ALA A 203 -6.24 -14.33 -8.19
C ALA A 203 -4.75 -14.58 -7.91
N GLY A 204 -3.86 -13.85 -8.57
CA GLY A 204 -2.42 -14.02 -8.36
C GLY A 204 -1.98 -13.69 -6.93
N VAL A 205 -2.54 -12.65 -6.30
CA VAL A 205 -2.28 -12.35 -4.88
C VAL A 205 -2.79 -13.47 -3.96
N ILE A 206 -4.01 -13.98 -4.20
CA ILE A 206 -4.57 -15.08 -3.40
C ILE A 206 -3.69 -16.33 -3.52
N VAL A 207 -3.36 -16.73 -4.75
CA VAL A 207 -2.53 -17.90 -5.03
C VAL A 207 -1.12 -17.71 -4.46
N PHE A 208 -0.56 -16.50 -4.50
CA PHE A 208 0.73 -16.19 -3.90
C PHE A 208 0.73 -16.41 -2.38
N PHE A 209 -0.31 -15.97 -1.67
CA PHE A 209 -0.44 -16.25 -0.24
C PHE A 209 -0.56 -17.75 0.05
N LEU A 210 -1.31 -18.50 -0.76
CA LEU A 210 -1.41 -19.95 -0.60
C LEU A 210 -0.05 -20.63 -0.79
N PHE A 211 0.76 -20.21 -1.77
CA PHE A 211 2.10 -20.76 -1.96
C PHE A 211 3.08 -20.36 -0.85
N ILE A 212 2.97 -19.15 -0.29
CA ILE A 212 3.77 -18.74 0.88
C ILE A 212 3.41 -19.61 2.09
N ILE A 213 2.12 -19.82 2.37
CA ILE A 213 1.67 -20.63 3.50
C ILE A 213 2.07 -22.09 3.32
N ALA A 214 2.04 -22.60 2.08
CA ALA A 214 2.48 -23.96 1.73
C ALA A 214 4.01 -24.08 1.57
N GLU A 215 4.76 -22.99 1.72
CA GLU A 215 6.22 -22.92 1.56
C GLU A 215 6.73 -23.49 0.21
N SER A 216 5.93 -23.33 -0.84
CA SER A 216 6.24 -23.88 -2.16
C SER A 216 7.14 -22.94 -2.96
N PHE A 217 8.45 -23.22 -2.98
CA PHE A 217 9.42 -22.42 -3.73
C PHE A 217 9.05 -22.27 -5.22
N SER A 218 8.75 -23.37 -5.91
CA SER A 218 8.39 -23.33 -7.33
C SER A 218 7.09 -22.55 -7.57
N GLY A 219 6.12 -22.67 -6.66
CA GLY A 219 4.89 -21.89 -6.69
C GLY A 219 5.15 -20.40 -6.52
N GLU A 220 5.94 -20.01 -5.52
CA GLU A 220 6.34 -18.62 -5.25
C GLU A 220 7.04 -17.98 -6.47
N VAL A 221 7.99 -18.68 -7.10
CA VAL A 221 8.70 -18.18 -8.30
C VAL A 221 7.76 -18.04 -9.49
N PHE A 222 6.93 -19.06 -9.75
CA PHE A 222 5.99 -19.06 -10.87
C PHE A 222 5.01 -17.88 -10.76
N ILE A 223 4.35 -17.74 -9.62
CA ILE A 223 3.30 -16.73 -9.46
C ILE A 223 3.87 -15.31 -9.38
N SER A 224 5.05 -15.12 -8.78
CA SER A 224 5.72 -13.81 -8.75
C SER A 224 6.14 -13.37 -10.15
N THR A 225 6.64 -14.29 -10.97
CA THR A 225 6.95 -14.03 -12.39
C THR A 225 5.69 -13.71 -13.20
N PHE A 226 4.61 -14.46 -12.98
CA PHE A 226 3.31 -14.20 -13.62
C PHE A 226 2.76 -12.81 -13.26
N LEU A 227 2.80 -12.43 -11.98
CA LEU A 227 2.38 -11.11 -11.51
C LEU A 227 3.28 -10.01 -12.06
N PHE A 228 4.59 -10.23 -12.15
CA PHE A 228 5.53 -9.28 -12.76
C PHE A 228 5.18 -9.01 -14.23
N VAL A 229 4.97 -10.06 -15.02
CA VAL A 229 4.55 -9.92 -16.43
C VAL A 229 3.20 -9.21 -16.52
N THR A 230 2.25 -9.55 -15.64
CA THR A 230 0.93 -8.88 -15.59
C THR A 230 1.09 -7.37 -15.34
N VAL A 231 1.88 -6.98 -14.35
CA VAL A 231 2.15 -5.56 -14.03
C VAL A 231 2.87 -4.86 -15.18
N LEU A 232 3.83 -5.53 -15.84
CA LEU A 232 4.51 -4.98 -17.01
C LEU A 232 3.54 -4.70 -18.16
N LEU A 233 2.59 -5.61 -18.42
CA LEU A 233 1.56 -5.40 -19.44
C LEU A 233 0.61 -4.25 -19.06
N ILE A 234 0.19 -4.16 -17.79
CA ILE A 234 -0.59 -3.03 -17.28
C ILE A 234 0.16 -1.73 -17.49
N PHE A 235 1.47 -1.70 -17.19
CA PHE A 235 2.31 -0.53 -17.39
C PHE A 235 2.34 -0.08 -18.85
N LEU A 236 2.54 -1.01 -19.78
CA LEU A 236 2.56 -0.70 -21.22
C LEU A 236 1.22 -0.12 -21.70
N VAL A 237 0.10 -0.70 -21.24
CA VAL A 237 -1.24 -0.18 -21.55
C VAL A 237 -1.45 1.21 -20.94
N PHE A 238 -1.11 1.40 -19.66
CA PHE A 238 -1.26 2.69 -18.98
C PHE A 238 -0.39 3.79 -19.60
N PHE A 239 0.84 3.45 -19.99
CA PHE A 239 1.73 4.40 -20.65
C PHE A 239 1.15 4.87 -22.00
N ARG A 240 0.60 3.93 -22.78
CA ARG A 240 0.06 4.17 -24.12
C ARG A 240 -1.32 4.83 -24.14
N TYR A 241 -2.23 4.43 -23.25
CA TYR A 241 -3.65 4.82 -23.27
C TYR A 241 -4.11 5.65 -22.05
N GLY A 242 -3.20 5.95 -21.12
CA GLY A 242 -3.51 6.82 -19.98
C GLY A 242 -3.61 8.28 -20.39
N ARG A 243 -4.68 8.96 -19.97
CA ARG A 243 -4.89 10.39 -20.23
C ARG A 243 -3.73 11.26 -19.73
N GLU A 244 -3.39 12.29 -20.50
CA GLU A 244 -2.37 13.27 -20.10
C GLU A 244 -2.88 14.20 -19.00
N ILE A 245 -2.73 13.77 -17.75
CA ILE A 245 -3.02 14.57 -16.56
C ILE A 245 -1.74 14.79 -15.74
N GLN A 246 -1.72 15.84 -14.91
CA GLN A 246 -0.55 16.20 -14.08
C GLN A 246 -0.06 15.02 -13.22
N GLN A 247 -0.98 14.23 -12.69
CA GLN A 247 -0.72 13.08 -11.82
C GLN A 247 -0.11 11.87 -12.58
N LYS A 248 -0.18 11.85 -13.92
CA LYS A 248 0.29 10.71 -14.74
C LYS A 248 1.78 10.43 -14.51
N TYR A 249 2.64 11.46 -14.53
CA TYR A 249 4.08 11.27 -14.35
C TYR A 249 4.43 10.68 -12.99
N PHE A 250 3.71 11.10 -11.95
CA PHE A 250 3.90 10.60 -10.60
C PHE A 250 3.39 9.15 -10.46
N LEU A 251 2.28 8.79 -11.10
CA LEU A 251 1.81 7.39 -11.17
C LEU A 251 2.71 6.49 -12.02
N VAL A 252 3.29 7.00 -13.10
CA VAL A 252 4.32 6.29 -13.87
C VAL A 252 5.52 5.97 -12.97
N SER A 253 5.98 6.94 -12.17
CA SER A 253 6.99 6.71 -11.13
C SER A 253 6.56 5.62 -10.13
N ALA A 254 5.29 5.61 -9.69
CA ALA A 254 4.75 4.55 -8.84
C ALA A 254 4.93 3.17 -9.48
N ILE A 255 4.50 3.01 -10.74
CA ILE A 255 4.57 1.72 -11.43
C ILE A 255 6.02 1.25 -11.61
N TYR A 256 6.97 2.16 -11.84
CA TYR A 256 8.39 1.81 -11.81
C TYR A 256 8.82 1.24 -10.46
N PHE A 257 8.43 1.85 -9.34
CA PHE A 257 8.68 1.27 -8.01
C PHE A 257 8.04 -0.11 -7.85
N LEU A 258 6.83 -0.32 -8.38
CA LEU A 258 6.18 -1.63 -8.36
C LEU A 258 6.96 -2.67 -9.17
N LEU A 259 7.49 -2.31 -10.34
CA LEU A 259 8.35 -3.19 -11.15
C LEU A 259 9.65 -3.53 -10.41
N PHE A 260 10.32 -2.55 -9.79
CA PHE A 260 11.50 -2.81 -8.97
C PHE A 260 11.19 -3.67 -7.75
N THR A 261 10.03 -3.47 -7.12
CA THR A 261 9.52 -4.31 -6.02
C THR A 261 9.35 -5.76 -6.48
N ALA A 262 8.75 -5.99 -7.65
CA ALA A 262 8.59 -7.33 -8.21
C ALA A 262 9.94 -7.99 -8.53
N ILE A 263 10.89 -7.25 -9.15
CA ILE A 263 12.25 -7.74 -9.43
C ILE A 263 12.95 -8.15 -8.14
N THR A 264 12.97 -7.26 -7.14
CA THR A 264 13.58 -7.56 -5.83
C THR A 264 12.88 -8.72 -5.12
N GLY A 265 11.56 -8.86 -5.25
CA GLY A 265 10.81 -9.99 -4.71
C GLY A 265 11.20 -11.33 -5.35
N ILE A 266 11.28 -11.39 -6.68
CA ILE A 266 11.73 -12.58 -7.41
C ILE A 266 13.17 -12.94 -7.03
N LEU A 267 14.08 -11.96 -7.04
CA LEU A 267 15.48 -12.17 -6.65
C LEU A 267 15.61 -12.67 -5.22
N TYR A 268 14.82 -12.13 -4.29
CA TYR A 268 14.78 -12.60 -2.91
C TYR A 268 14.39 -14.09 -2.83
N ILE A 269 13.31 -14.48 -3.52
CA ILE A 269 12.85 -15.88 -3.53
C ILE A 269 13.96 -16.78 -4.08
N LEU A 270 14.58 -16.42 -5.21
CA LEU A 270 15.66 -17.20 -5.83
C LEU A 270 16.89 -17.36 -4.91
N ILE A 271 17.27 -16.30 -4.18
CA ILE A 271 18.46 -16.31 -3.30
C ILE A 271 18.18 -17.03 -1.97
N LYS A 272 16.91 -17.10 -1.54
CA LYS A 272 16.47 -17.72 -0.27
C LYS A 272 17.04 -19.13 -0.05
N ASN A 273 17.21 -19.90 -1.13
CA ASN A 273 17.71 -21.28 -1.08
C ASN A 273 19.21 -21.42 -1.38
N THR A 274 19.95 -20.32 -1.42
CA THR A 274 21.40 -20.30 -1.71
C THR A 274 22.20 -19.92 -0.47
N GLY A 275 23.47 -20.37 -0.39
CA GLY A 275 24.40 -20.00 0.69
C GLY A 275 24.69 -18.49 0.79
N SER A 276 24.31 -17.69 -0.22
CA SER A 276 24.48 -16.23 -0.25
C SER A 276 23.39 -15.46 0.50
N TYR A 277 22.43 -16.15 1.12
CA TYR A 277 21.25 -15.55 1.75
C TYR A 277 21.58 -14.55 2.86
N GLU A 278 22.55 -14.85 3.73
CA GLU A 278 22.76 -14.06 4.95
C GLU A 278 23.08 -12.59 4.67
N LEU A 279 23.80 -12.27 3.60
CA LEU A 279 24.12 -10.88 3.26
C LEU A 279 23.17 -10.34 2.18
N HIS A 280 23.11 -11.01 1.04
CA HIS A 280 22.40 -10.51 -0.14
C HIS A 280 20.88 -10.62 0.01
N GLY A 281 20.40 -11.69 0.62
CA GLY A 281 18.95 -11.90 0.85
C GLY A 281 18.36 -10.83 1.76
N ARG A 282 19.05 -10.46 2.84
CA ARG A 282 18.61 -9.38 3.75
C ARG A 282 18.57 -8.02 3.07
N ILE A 283 19.59 -7.68 2.27
CA ILE A 283 19.63 -6.41 1.52
C ILE A 283 18.44 -6.33 0.55
N ILE A 284 18.25 -7.37 -0.25
CA ILE A 284 17.19 -7.40 -1.28
C ILE A 284 15.81 -7.35 -0.63
N LEU A 285 15.59 -8.06 0.49
CA LEU A 285 14.33 -8.03 1.20
C LEU A 285 14.03 -6.63 1.78
N ARG A 286 15.04 -5.93 2.32
CA ARG A 286 14.86 -4.56 2.80
C ARG A 286 14.58 -3.59 1.65
N MET A 287 15.29 -3.72 0.52
CA MET A 287 14.99 -2.96 -0.70
C MET A 287 13.55 -3.18 -1.15
N HIS A 288 13.13 -4.45 -1.27
CA HIS A 288 11.76 -4.83 -1.63
C HIS A 288 10.72 -4.14 -0.73
N ALA A 289 10.91 -4.20 0.59
CA ALA A 289 10.00 -3.58 1.54
C ALA A 289 9.90 -2.05 1.37
N PHE A 290 11.03 -1.35 1.24
CA PHE A 290 11.03 0.11 1.01
C PHE A 290 10.39 0.48 -0.33
N TYR A 291 10.65 -0.29 -1.38
CA TYR A 291 10.14 0.00 -2.72
C TYR A 291 8.62 -0.21 -2.77
N SER A 292 8.12 -1.25 -2.09
CA SER A 292 6.69 -1.52 -1.96
C SER A 292 5.97 -0.46 -1.14
N LEU A 293 6.46 -0.17 0.07
CA LEU A 293 5.78 0.72 1.01
C LEU A 293 5.91 2.20 0.60
N TYR A 294 7.14 2.66 0.45
CA TYR A 294 7.41 4.09 0.30
C TYR A 294 7.60 4.51 -1.15
N GLY A 295 7.82 3.56 -2.06
CA GLY A 295 7.81 3.77 -3.49
C GLY A 295 6.40 3.66 -4.05
N TRP A 296 5.84 2.46 -4.09
CA TRP A 296 4.54 2.17 -4.69
C TRP A 296 3.36 2.71 -3.87
N ASN A 297 3.16 2.20 -2.63
CA ASN A 297 1.98 2.54 -1.82
C ASN A 297 1.91 4.03 -1.47
N LEU A 298 3.03 4.64 -1.07
CA LEU A 298 3.08 6.08 -0.78
C LEU A 298 2.62 6.91 -1.97
N THR A 299 3.20 6.64 -3.14
CA THR A 299 2.92 7.40 -4.36
C THR A 299 1.45 7.28 -4.75
N GLY A 300 0.87 6.08 -4.63
CA GLY A 300 -0.55 5.84 -4.83
C GLY A 300 -1.43 6.62 -3.84
N MET A 301 -1.13 6.53 -2.54
CA MET A 301 -1.85 7.29 -1.51
C MET A 301 -1.76 8.80 -1.73
N MET A 302 -0.59 9.30 -2.11
CA MET A 302 -0.37 10.72 -2.38
C MET A 302 -1.28 11.23 -3.50
N VAL A 303 -1.38 10.47 -4.59
CA VAL A 303 -2.26 10.79 -5.73
C VAL A 303 -3.73 10.74 -5.32
N ILE A 304 -4.11 9.75 -4.50
CA ILE A 304 -5.49 9.62 -4.01
C ILE A 304 -5.88 10.79 -3.10
N ILE A 305 -5.04 11.11 -2.11
CA ILE A 305 -5.31 12.16 -1.11
C ILE A 305 -5.41 13.53 -1.78
N ARG A 306 -4.58 13.79 -2.78
CA ARG A 306 -4.50 15.08 -3.48
C ARG A 306 -4.93 15.00 -4.93
N TRP A 307 -5.96 14.19 -5.20
CA TRP A 307 -6.45 13.97 -6.56
C TRP A 307 -6.84 15.29 -7.24
N GLU A 308 -7.62 16.13 -6.56
CA GLU A 308 -8.17 17.37 -7.12
C GLU A 308 -7.24 18.58 -6.99
N ASP A 309 -6.22 18.50 -6.15
CA ASP A 309 -5.33 19.62 -5.80
C ASP A 309 -3.84 19.22 -5.81
N PHE A 310 -3.45 18.36 -6.76
CA PHE A 310 -2.11 17.78 -6.81
C PHE A 310 -1.03 18.88 -6.93
N PRO A 311 -0.05 18.94 -6.01
CA PRO A 311 0.96 20.00 -6.00
C PRO A 311 1.82 20.03 -7.26
N ILE A 312 1.93 21.22 -7.86
CA ILE A 312 2.87 21.45 -8.98
C ILE A 312 4.31 21.14 -8.55
N ALA A 313 4.69 21.45 -7.30
CA ALA A 313 6.03 21.20 -6.77
C ALA A 313 6.44 19.72 -6.84
N LEU A 314 5.48 18.80 -6.67
CA LEU A 314 5.71 17.36 -6.72
C LEU A 314 5.74 16.81 -8.14
N ASN A 315 5.04 17.45 -9.08
CA ASN A 315 5.10 17.06 -10.49
C ASN A 315 6.34 17.62 -11.21
N THR A 316 7.41 17.91 -10.46
CA THR A 316 8.70 18.27 -11.04
C THR A 316 9.58 17.03 -11.12
N ARG A 317 10.34 16.89 -12.22
CA ARG A 317 11.35 15.81 -12.34
C ARG A 317 12.28 15.77 -11.11
N LYS A 318 12.61 16.94 -10.55
CA LYS A 318 13.43 17.08 -9.34
C LYS A 318 12.81 16.39 -8.12
N ALA A 319 11.51 16.58 -7.86
CA ALA A 319 10.83 15.94 -6.74
C ALA A 319 10.75 14.41 -6.91
N ILE A 320 10.50 13.93 -8.14
CA ILE A 320 10.49 12.49 -8.45
C ILE A 320 11.90 11.90 -8.24
N PHE A 321 12.96 12.51 -8.78
CA PHE A 321 14.33 12.04 -8.56
C PHE A 321 14.74 12.10 -7.09
N PHE A 322 14.31 13.12 -6.35
CA PHE A 322 14.53 13.20 -4.92
C PHE A 322 13.88 12.02 -4.19
N HIS A 323 12.59 11.74 -4.48
CA HIS A 323 11.89 10.59 -3.93
C HIS A 323 12.57 9.26 -4.27
N TRP A 324 13.03 9.09 -5.51
CA TRP A 324 13.83 7.93 -5.92
C TRP A 324 15.14 7.83 -5.15
N GLY A 325 15.90 8.92 -5.01
CA GLY A 325 17.14 8.92 -4.24
C GLY A 325 16.91 8.53 -2.77
N VAL A 326 15.85 9.05 -2.16
CA VAL A 326 15.49 8.72 -0.77
C VAL A 326 15.09 7.25 -0.64
N ILE A 327 14.23 6.73 -1.52
CA ILE A 327 13.63 5.39 -1.35
C ILE A 327 14.47 4.26 -1.98
N LEU A 328 15.10 4.49 -3.14
CA LEU A 328 15.91 3.46 -3.80
C LEU A 328 17.28 3.27 -3.17
N ILE A 329 17.87 4.35 -2.65
CA ILE A 329 19.27 4.39 -2.24
C ILE A 329 19.39 4.69 -0.76
N LEU A 330 18.97 5.89 -0.31
CA LEU A 330 19.30 6.39 1.02
C LEU A 330 18.64 5.56 2.14
N ALA A 331 17.35 5.24 2.02
CA ALA A 331 16.61 4.50 3.04
C ALA A 331 17.06 3.03 3.17
N PRO A 332 17.23 2.26 2.06
CA PRO A 332 17.85 0.94 2.15
C PRO A 332 19.28 0.98 2.69
N ALA A 333 20.12 1.95 2.26
CA ALA A 333 21.49 2.06 2.75
C ALA A 333 21.54 2.40 4.26
N ALA A 334 20.63 3.26 4.73
CA ALA A 334 20.49 3.58 6.15
C ALA A 334 20.17 2.35 7.01
N LYS A 335 19.59 1.28 6.45
CA LYS A 335 19.42 0.02 7.19
C LYS A 335 20.74 -0.68 7.55
N PHE A 336 21.81 -0.40 6.82
CA PHE A 336 23.13 -1.02 7.02
C PHE A 336 24.16 -0.03 7.57
N ILE A 337 23.97 1.26 7.34
CA ILE A 337 24.89 2.32 7.76
C ILE A 337 24.12 3.28 8.69
N PRO A 338 24.21 3.11 10.03
CA PRO A 338 23.40 3.88 10.99
C PRO A 338 23.55 5.40 10.89
N VAL A 339 24.70 5.88 10.41
CA VAL A 339 24.95 7.33 10.19
C VAL A 339 24.01 7.91 9.13
N LEU A 340 23.54 7.10 8.18
CA LEU A 340 22.62 7.52 7.13
C LEU A 340 21.15 7.57 7.59
N THR A 341 20.82 7.04 8.77
CA THR A 341 19.43 7.00 9.28
C THR A 341 18.84 8.37 9.50
N LEU A 342 19.58 9.29 10.15
CA LEU A 342 19.11 10.67 10.37
C LEU A 342 18.91 11.42 9.04
N PRO A 343 19.86 11.41 8.08
CA PRO A 343 19.63 11.95 6.74
C PRO A 343 18.42 11.34 6.03
N ALA A 344 18.22 10.01 6.10
CA ALA A 344 17.09 9.33 5.47
C ALA A 344 15.75 9.81 6.03
N ILE A 345 15.62 9.86 7.37
CA ILE A 345 14.43 10.34 8.07
C ILE A 345 14.16 11.80 7.73
N ALA A 346 15.18 12.66 7.82
CA ALA A 346 15.04 14.09 7.51
C ALA A 346 14.58 14.30 6.06
N ALA A 347 15.21 13.63 5.10
CA ALA A 347 14.85 13.73 3.69
C ALA A 347 13.41 13.25 3.42
N TYR A 348 12.99 12.15 4.06
CA TYR A 348 11.63 11.64 3.96
C TYR A 348 10.59 12.60 4.57
N ILE A 349 10.86 13.13 5.76
CA ILE A 349 9.98 14.11 6.42
C ILE A 349 9.85 15.38 5.57
N ILE A 350 10.96 15.88 5.00
CA ILE A 350 10.93 17.02 4.07
C ILE A 350 10.07 16.69 2.86
N PHE A 351 10.23 15.51 2.26
CA PHE A 351 9.40 15.07 1.13
C PHE A 351 7.90 15.08 1.49
N LEU A 352 7.52 14.49 2.63
CA LEU A 352 6.14 14.49 3.10
C LEU A 352 5.62 15.90 3.40
N ALA A 353 6.45 16.75 4.00
CA ALA A 353 6.08 18.13 4.33
C ALA A 353 5.79 18.94 3.06
N VAL A 354 6.63 18.80 2.02
CA VAL A 354 6.35 19.38 0.71
C VAL A 354 5.03 18.83 0.17
N PHE A 355 4.78 17.53 0.27
CA PHE A 355 3.53 16.95 -0.23
C PHE A 355 2.27 17.50 0.46
N PHE A 356 2.22 17.49 1.80
CA PHE A 356 1.03 17.87 2.54
C PHE A 356 0.80 19.39 2.61
N PHE A 357 1.89 20.18 2.64
CA PHE A 357 1.80 21.62 2.94
C PHE A 357 2.16 22.54 1.78
N SER A 358 2.69 22.04 0.66
CA SER A 358 2.82 22.86 -0.55
C SER A 358 1.46 23.12 -1.21
N GLY A 359 1.28 24.35 -1.70
CA GLY A 359 0.11 24.75 -2.49
C GLY A 359 0.47 24.96 -3.95
N ASN A 360 -0.54 24.98 -4.82
CA ASN A 360 -0.39 25.46 -6.19
C ASN A 360 -0.20 26.98 -6.15
N ARG A 361 1.05 27.43 -6.01
CA ARG A 361 1.41 28.82 -6.33
C ARG A 361 1.42 28.93 -7.86
N VAL A 362 0.25 29.14 -8.46
CA VAL A 362 0.23 29.82 -9.75
C VAL A 362 0.74 31.23 -9.46
N ARG A 363 1.96 31.54 -9.91
CA ARG A 363 2.40 32.93 -10.02
C ARG A 363 1.45 33.56 -11.04
N THR A 364 0.39 34.23 -10.57
CA THR A 364 -0.27 35.25 -11.36
C THR A 364 0.72 36.40 -11.45
N SER A 365 1.62 36.34 -12.44
CA SER A 365 2.29 37.53 -12.93
C SER A 365 1.20 38.39 -13.58
N MET A 366 0.82 39.46 -12.89
CA MET A 366 0.30 40.66 -13.55
C MET A 366 1.38 41.24 -14.46
#